data_AF-A0A8I0FQJ3-F1
#
_entry.id   AF-A0A8I0FQJ3-F1
#
_cell.length_a   1.000
_cell.length_b   1.000
_cell.length_c   1.000
_cell.angle_alpha   90.00
_cell.angle_beta   90.00
_cell.angle_gamma   90.00
#
_symmetry.space_group_name_H-M   'P 1'
#
loop_
_entity.id
_entity.type
_entity.pdbx_description
1 polymer ?
#
loop_
_entity_poly.entity_id
_entity_poly.type
_entity_poly.pdbx_seq_one_letter_code
_entity_poly.pdbx_strand_id
1 'polypeptide(L)'
;MINKKNITLLLSIIIVLQLILISHRISFDTHILKNFYKKDIVLKKSVKDKKAYEISMFIINENLNDFNFANFQNNERDSSLQQRIVSFVYPIQYKKNSKNIISRKKLENCSQKFEYSNLFLYEC
;
A
#
# COMPACT_ATOMS: atom_id res chain seq x y z
N MET A 1 -7.74 -43.37 31.02
CA MET A 1 -6.80 -43.24 29.89
C MET A 1 -7.52 -42.50 28.77
N ILE A 2 -7.13 -41.27 28.44
CA ILE A 2 -7.81 -40.50 27.39
C ILE A 2 -7.45 -41.14 26.04
N ASN A 3 -8.46 -41.56 25.29
CA ASN A 3 -8.28 -42.28 24.04
C ASN A 3 -7.70 -41.32 22.97
N LYS A 4 -6.53 -41.65 22.41
CA LYS A 4 -5.85 -40.82 21.38
C LYS A 4 -6.79 -40.47 20.23
N LYS A 5 -7.66 -41.40 19.83
CA LYS A 5 -8.64 -41.19 18.74
C LYS A 5 -9.62 -40.04 19.05
N ASN A 6 -10.05 -39.92 20.31
CA ASN A 6 -10.96 -38.87 20.75
C ASN A 6 -10.25 -37.51 20.80
N ILE A 7 -8.96 -37.48 21.17
CA ILE A 7 -8.15 -36.25 21.14
C ILE A 7 -7.97 -35.77 19.71
N THR A 8 -7.65 -36.67 18.76
CA THR A 8 -7.49 -36.32 17.35
C THR A 8 -8.79 -35.79 16.74
N LEU A 9 -9.92 -36.40 17.08
CA LEU A 9 -11.24 -35.94 16.66
C LEU A 9 -11.56 -34.54 17.21
N LEU A 10 -11.29 -34.31 18.50
CA LEU A 10 -11.49 -33.00 19.13
C LEU A 10 -10.64 -31.91 18.45
N LEU A 11 -9.36 -32.21 18.17
CA LEU A 11 -8.47 -31.29 17.47
C LEU A 11 -8.96 -30.96 16.06
N SER A 12 -9.47 -31.94 15.31
CA SER A 12 -9.98 -31.67 13.96
C SER A 12 -11.21 -30.75 14.00
N ILE A 13 -12.12 -30.95 14.96
CA ILE A 13 -13.29 -30.09 15.18
C ILE A 13 -12.86 -28.65 15.49
N ILE A 14 -11.87 -28.48 16.37
CA ILE A 14 -11.33 -27.14 16.70
C ILE A 14 -10.78 -26.45 15.46
N ILE A 15 -10.00 -27.16 14.63
CA ILE A 15 -9.42 -26.61 13.39
C ILE A 15 -10.53 -26.16 12.44
N VAL A 16 -11.56 -26.98 12.22
CA VAL A 16 -12.69 -26.65 11.34
C VAL A 16 -13.43 -25.41 11.85
N LEU A 17 -13.71 -25.34 13.16
CA LEU A 17 -14.32 -24.17 13.79
C LEU A 17 -13.48 -22.90 13.58
N GLN A 18 -12.16 -22.99 13.74
CA GLN A 18 -11.28 -21.84 13.50
C GLN A 18 -11.30 -21.38 12.04
N LEU A 19 -11.31 -22.30 11.08
CA LEU A 19 -11.41 -21.94 9.65
C LEU A 19 -12.72 -21.21 9.33
N ILE A 20 -13.84 -21.64 9.90
CA ILE A 20 -15.14 -20.97 9.73
C ILE A 20 -15.10 -19.57 10.35
N LEU A 21 -14.59 -19.44 11.56
CA LEU A 21 -14.49 -18.15 12.26
C LEU A 21 -13.58 -17.16 11.52
N ILE A 22 -12.45 -17.63 10.98
CA ILE A 22 -11.55 -16.82 10.15
C ILE A 22 -12.26 -16.39 8.87
N SER A 23 -12.99 -17.30 8.22
CA SER A 23 -13.70 -17.01 6.97
C SER A 23 -14.79 -15.96 7.13
N HIS A 24 -15.39 -15.86 8.33
CA HIS A 24 -16.41 -14.87 8.67
C HIS A 24 -15.85 -13.51 9.09
N ARG A 25 -14.53 -13.34 9.23
CA ARG A 25 -13.95 -12.03 9.55
C ARG A 25 -14.20 -11.07 8.39
N ILE A 26 -14.55 -9.82 8.73
CA ILE A 26 -14.67 -8.71 7.77
C ILE A 26 -13.38 -8.49 6.96
N SER A 27 -12.22 -8.84 7.52
CA SER A 27 -10.92 -8.76 6.87
C SER A 27 -10.57 -9.97 6.00
N PHE A 28 -11.41 -11.00 5.97
CA PHE A 28 -11.16 -12.20 5.16
C PHE A 28 -11.60 -11.98 3.71
N ASP A 29 -10.66 -12.16 2.79
CA ASP A 29 -10.88 -11.92 1.37
C ASP A 29 -10.46 -13.17 0.57
N THR A 30 -11.46 -13.87 0.03
CA THR A 30 -11.25 -15.10 -0.75
C THR A 30 -10.42 -14.87 -2.01
N HIS A 31 -10.41 -13.66 -2.56
CA HIS A 31 -9.60 -13.32 -3.72
C HIS A 31 -8.14 -13.03 -3.34
N ILE A 32 -7.85 -12.56 -2.12
CA ILE A 32 -6.47 -12.54 -1.60
C ILE A 32 -6.00 -13.98 -1.41
N LEU A 33 -6.81 -14.84 -0.77
CA LEU A 33 -6.47 -16.24 -0.55
C LEU A 33 -6.19 -16.98 -1.88
N LYS A 34 -7.03 -16.80 -2.89
CA LYS A 34 -6.85 -17.43 -4.21
C LYS A 34 -5.64 -16.92 -4.99
N ASN A 35 -5.16 -15.72 -4.70
CA ASN A 35 -4.07 -15.09 -5.44
C ASN A 35 -2.83 -14.90 -4.57
N PHE A 36 -2.74 -15.54 -3.39
CA PHE A 36 -1.65 -15.31 -2.42
C PHE A 36 -0.26 -15.56 -3.00
N TYR A 37 -0.17 -16.44 -4.01
CA TYR A 37 1.06 -16.76 -4.74
C TYR A 37 1.52 -15.63 -5.68
N LYS A 38 0.65 -14.67 -6.01
CA LYS A 38 1.02 -13.51 -6.84
C LYS A 38 1.72 -12.48 -5.97
N LYS A 39 2.93 -12.12 -6.38
CA LYS A 39 3.69 -11.03 -5.75
C LYS A 39 2.82 -9.77 -5.69
N ASP A 40 2.84 -9.12 -4.53
CA ASP A 40 2.16 -7.84 -4.28
C ASP A 40 0.63 -7.85 -4.40
N ILE A 41 -0.04 -9.02 -4.36
CA ILE A 41 -1.51 -9.07 -4.44
C ILE A 41 -2.21 -8.37 -3.27
N VAL A 42 -1.65 -8.53 -2.07
CA VAL A 42 -2.16 -7.88 -0.85
C VAL A 42 -2.01 -6.40 -1.02
N LEU A 43 -0.85 -5.92 -1.48
CA LEU A 43 -0.63 -4.51 -1.80
C LEU A 43 -1.63 -4.03 -2.85
N LYS A 44 -1.74 -4.70 -4.01
CA LYS A 44 -2.66 -4.33 -5.09
C LYS A 44 -4.12 -4.25 -4.66
N LYS A 45 -4.53 -5.07 -3.68
CA LYS A 45 -5.91 -5.08 -3.15
C LYS A 45 -6.13 -4.16 -1.96
N SER A 46 -5.12 -3.97 -1.12
CA SER A 46 -5.07 -2.96 -0.03
C SER A 46 -4.96 -1.54 -0.56
N VAL A 47 -4.48 -1.39 -1.80
CA VAL A 47 -4.41 -0.14 -2.55
C VAL A 47 -5.82 0.24 -3.03
N LYS A 48 -6.67 0.66 -2.08
CA LYS A 48 -7.78 1.59 -2.37
C LYS A 48 -7.27 2.92 -2.95
N ASP A 49 -6.00 3.24 -2.73
CA ASP A 49 -5.32 4.42 -3.28
C ASP A 49 -4.32 4.05 -4.38
N LYS A 50 -4.83 3.60 -5.53
CA LYS A 50 -4.03 3.35 -6.74
C LYS A 50 -3.06 4.49 -7.06
N LYS A 51 -3.43 5.73 -6.71
CA LYS A 51 -2.57 6.92 -6.79
C LYS A 51 -1.28 6.81 -6.00
N ALA A 52 -1.33 6.39 -4.73
CA ALA A 52 -0.12 6.21 -3.92
C ALA A 52 0.78 5.14 -4.51
N TYR A 53 0.21 4.03 -4.95
CA TYR A 53 0.97 2.93 -5.52
C TYR A 53 1.70 3.34 -6.81
N GLU A 54 0.99 3.92 -7.78
CA GLU A 54 1.56 4.25 -9.09
C GLU A 54 2.70 5.26 -8.96
N ILE A 55 2.53 6.30 -8.14
CA ILE A 55 3.62 7.27 -7.93
C ILE A 55 4.79 6.66 -7.15
N SER A 56 4.52 5.80 -6.18
CA SER A 56 5.56 5.16 -5.39
C SER A 56 6.38 4.19 -6.23
N MET A 57 5.73 3.43 -7.12
CA MET A 57 6.40 2.58 -8.10
C MET A 57 7.27 3.39 -9.06
N PHE A 58 6.79 4.55 -9.52
CA PHE A 58 7.60 5.44 -10.35
C PHE A 58 8.85 5.93 -9.60
N ILE A 59 8.69 6.42 -8.36
CA ILE A 59 9.80 6.87 -7.49
C ILE A 59 10.87 5.79 -7.31
N ILE A 60 10.44 4.55 -7.08
CA ILE A 60 11.33 3.40 -6.91
C ILE A 60 12.04 3.06 -8.23
N ASN A 61 11.31 2.99 -9.34
CA ASN A 61 11.87 2.60 -10.64
C ASN A 61 12.89 3.61 -11.17
N GLU A 62 12.67 4.90 -10.91
CA GLU A 62 13.60 5.98 -11.27
C GLU A 62 14.77 6.14 -10.27
N ASN A 63 14.83 5.31 -9.23
CA ASN A 63 15.87 5.35 -8.19
C ASN A 63 16.07 6.75 -7.58
N LEU A 64 14.98 7.44 -7.26
CA LEU A 64 15.08 8.76 -6.63
C LEU A 64 15.68 8.64 -5.23
N ASN A 65 16.54 9.57 -4.84
CA ASN A 65 17.16 9.57 -3.51
C ASN A 65 16.27 10.22 -2.44
N ASP A 66 15.50 11.23 -2.83
CA ASP A 66 14.57 11.94 -1.98
C ASP A 66 13.43 12.58 -2.80
N PHE A 67 12.37 12.99 -2.10
CA PHE A 67 11.23 13.70 -2.68
C PHE A 67 10.59 14.66 -1.67
N ASN A 68 9.73 15.55 -2.16
CA ASN A 68 8.93 16.49 -1.38
C ASN A 68 7.46 16.45 -1.84
N PHE A 69 6.56 16.99 -1.02
CA PHE A 69 5.15 17.21 -1.36
C PHE A 69 4.85 18.70 -1.46
N ALA A 70 4.22 19.13 -2.56
CA ALA A 70 3.75 20.49 -2.77
C ALA A 70 2.25 20.53 -3.10
N ASN A 71 1.56 21.59 -2.66
CA ASN A 71 0.13 21.81 -2.94
C ASN A 71 -0.81 20.69 -2.43
N PHE A 72 -0.45 20.04 -1.34
CA PHE A 72 -1.37 19.18 -0.59
C PHE A 72 -2.13 20.03 0.42
N GLN A 73 -3.42 19.75 0.60
CA GLN A 73 -4.22 20.42 1.61
C GLN A 73 -4.01 19.74 2.96
N ASN A 74 -4.16 20.49 4.06
CA ASN A 74 -4.13 19.94 5.42
C ASN A 74 -5.45 19.23 5.74
N ASN A 75 -5.84 18.25 4.92
CA ASN A 75 -7.02 17.40 5.13
C ASN A 75 -6.57 15.95 5.38
N GLU A 76 -7.46 15.16 5.99
CA GLU A 76 -7.15 13.77 6.38
C GLU A 76 -6.79 12.88 5.18
N ARG A 77 -7.40 13.13 4.02
CA ARG A 77 -7.15 12.32 2.81
C ARG A 77 -5.74 12.53 2.27
N ASP A 78 -5.29 13.77 2.24
CA ASP A 78 -3.99 14.16 1.72
C ASP A 78 -2.88 13.70 2.68
N SER A 79 -3.09 13.85 3.98
CA SER A 79 -2.19 13.30 5.00
C SER A 79 -2.06 11.77 4.89
N SER A 80 -3.19 11.05 4.75
CA SER A 80 -3.16 9.60 4.56
C SER A 80 -2.43 9.19 3.28
N LEU A 81 -2.63 9.93 2.18
CA LEU A 81 -1.94 9.67 0.92
C LEU A 81 -0.43 9.87 1.05
N GLN A 82 0.01 10.96 1.67
CA GLN A 82 1.43 11.26 1.91
C GLN A 82 2.09 10.18 2.76
N GLN A 83 1.46 9.80 3.88
CA GLN A 83 1.96 8.74 4.77
C GLN A 83 2.12 7.40 4.05
N ARG A 84 1.17 7.06 3.16
CA ARG A 84 1.24 5.83 2.37
C ARG A 84 2.39 5.86 1.36
N ILE A 85 2.56 6.97 0.65
CA ILE A 85 3.67 7.14 -0.29
C ILE A 85 5.00 7.01 0.46
N VAL A 86 5.19 7.75 1.55
CA VAL A 86 6.41 7.71 2.38
C VAL A 86 6.69 6.29 2.89
N SER A 87 5.67 5.60 3.39
CA SER A 87 5.82 4.23 3.88
C SER A 87 6.19 3.24 2.77
N PHE A 88 5.67 3.45 1.55
CA PHE A 88 5.87 2.54 0.43
C PHE A 88 7.25 2.68 -0.19
N VAL A 89 7.76 3.90 -0.32
CA VAL A 89 9.04 4.18 -1.01
C VAL A 89 10.27 4.05 -0.11
N TYR A 90 10.10 3.70 1.16
CA TYR A 90 11.23 3.49 2.08
C TYR A 90 12.27 2.53 1.44
N PRO A 91 13.57 2.88 1.44
CA PRO A 91 14.25 3.89 2.27
C PRO A 91 14.35 5.31 1.68
N ILE A 92 13.71 5.60 0.55
CA ILE A 92 13.74 6.93 -0.08
C ILE A 92 13.10 7.95 0.85
N GLN A 93 13.82 9.03 1.16
CA GLN A 93 13.44 9.95 2.23
C GLN A 93 12.67 11.17 1.74
N TYR A 94 11.68 11.59 2.53
CA TYR A 94 11.10 12.92 2.38
C TYR A 94 12.11 13.99 2.80
N LYS A 95 12.36 14.98 1.93
CA LYS A 95 13.16 16.18 2.25
C LYS A 95 12.45 17.43 1.75
N LYS A 96 12.32 18.43 2.62
CA LYS A 96 11.66 19.71 2.31
C LYS A 96 12.28 20.45 1.12
N ASN A 97 13.59 20.28 0.90
CA ASN A 97 14.34 20.92 -0.18
C ASN A 97 14.70 19.94 -1.31
N SER A 98 13.96 18.83 -1.44
CA SER A 98 14.17 17.89 -2.55
C SER A 98 13.82 18.55 -3.88
N LYS A 99 14.57 18.17 -4.91
CA LYS A 99 14.30 18.51 -6.30
C LYS A 99 13.09 17.79 -6.90
N ASN A 100 12.81 16.60 -6.37
CA ASN A 100 11.69 15.80 -6.83
C ASN A 100 10.44 16.20 -6.05
N ILE A 101 9.47 16.80 -6.71
CA ILE A 101 8.28 17.34 -6.07
C ILE A 101 7.04 16.60 -6.54
N ILE A 102 6.38 15.92 -5.61
CA ILE A 102 5.05 15.37 -5.80
C ILE A 102 4.04 16.48 -5.58
N SER A 103 3.14 16.73 -6.54
CA SER A 103 2.10 17.75 -6.41
C SER A 103 0.75 17.31 -6.95
N ARG A 104 -0.32 17.96 -6.49
CA ARG A 104 -1.66 17.85 -7.07
C ARG A 104 -2.02 18.97 -8.03
N LYS A 105 -1.21 20.02 -8.07
CA LYS A 105 -1.39 21.15 -8.98
C LYS A 105 -0.21 21.21 -9.93
N LYS A 106 -0.45 21.86 -11.07
CA LYS A 106 0.62 22.17 -12.01
C LYS A 106 1.61 23.14 -11.35
N LEU A 107 2.89 22.82 -11.46
CA LEU A 107 3.97 23.71 -11.06
C LEU A 107 4.52 24.38 -12.32
N GLU A 108 4.42 25.70 -12.39
CA GLU A 108 5.07 26.49 -13.42
C GLU A 108 6.57 26.55 -13.08
N ASN A 109 7.44 26.27 -14.05
CA ASN A 109 8.92 26.22 -13.94
C ASN A 109 9.56 24.88 -13.54
N CYS A 110 8.82 23.78 -13.47
CA CYS A 110 9.41 22.46 -13.23
C CYS A 110 9.12 21.47 -14.36
N SER A 111 10.04 20.52 -14.60
CA SER A 111 9.85 19.48 -15.60
C SER A 111 8.97 18.36 -15.04
N GLN A 112 7.80 18.13 -15.63
CA GLN A 112 6.95 16.98 -15.27
C GLN A 112 7.62 15.67 -15.71
N LYS A 113 7.82 14.75 -14.77
CA LYS A 113 8.37 13.40 -15.02
C LYS A 113 7.29 12.33 -15.08
N PHE A 114 6.26 12.48 -14.26
CA PHE A 114 5.20 11.49 -14.13
C PHE A 114 3.86 12.16 -13.84
N GLU A 115 2.81 11.55 -14.35
CA GLU A 115 1.44 11.95 -14.07
C GLU A 115 0.57 10.71 -13.91
N TYR A 116 -0.19 10.69 -12.83
CA TYR A 116 -1.25 9.72 -12.65
C TYR A 116 -2.48 10.39 -12.03
N SER A 117 -3.55 10.45 -12.82
CA SER A 117 -4.83 11.06 -12.46
C SER A 117 -4.72 12.56 -12.18
N ASN A 118 -4.42 12.95 -10.94
CA ASN A 118 -4.25 14.33 -10.52
C ASN A 118 -3.05 14.48 -9.58
N LEU A 119 -2.14 13.51 -9.64
CA LEU A 119 -0.91 13.47 -8.88
C LEU A 119 0.24 13.50 -9.90
N PHE A 120 1.11 14.46 -9.73
CA PHE A 120 2.20 14.75 -10.63
C PHE A 120 3.51 14.61 -9.87
N LEU A 121 4.55 14.12 -10.54
CA LEU A 121 5.91 14.23 -10.05
C LEU A 121 6.68 15.18 -10.97
N TYR A 122 7.33 16.16 -10.38
CA TYR A 122 8.15 17.15 -11.06
C TYR A 122 9.61 17.02 -10.61
N GLU A 123 10.52 17.43 -11.49
CA GLU A 123 11.91 17.72 -11.16
C GLU A 123 12.11 19.25 -11.30
N CYS A 124 12.44 19.88 -10.17
CA CYS A 124 12.87 21.27 -10.02
C CYS A 124 14.28 21.24 -9.40
#